data_AF-A0A2N5LGB4-F1
#
_entry.id   AF-A0A2N5LGB4-F1
#
_cell.length_a   1.000
_cell.length_b   1.000
_cell.length_c   1.000
_cell.angle_alpha   90.00
_cell.angle_beta   90.00
_cell.angle_gamma   90.00
#
_symmetry.space_group_name_H-M   'P 1'
#
loop_
_entity.id
_entity.type
_entity.pdbx_description
1 polymer ?
#
loop_
_entity_poly.entity_id
_entity_poly.type
_entity_poly.pdbx_seq_one_letter_code
_entity_poly.pdbx_strand_id
1 'polypeptide(L)'
;MKVEGHFADLNRHPKPVDPEWAATVAKYLEEVGATDLDDPSAPKRKTPRTDAQLKALAGIERKKADEKAQAEHQAALARLEDGTAVLRQKKDRTPILVTKPKAAKPAKKIARVVAVKKGPASHQLAKARRDVLIADLTAGKMVKMVSKSEKAQNNNEHKDYQKQRADLVYIKRNMDITLIRLNCLQTGESYFMIDNLTRHKRVKLSGNLIGPDREPLIKALSSGKLFEASNVTKGKKAGSASVANLAERHGMDIFSVISGRDLIGWVMPPNSDSTQ
;
A
#
# COMPACT_ATOMS: atom_id res chain seq x y z
N MET A 1 31.25 22.59 -42.56
CA MET A 1 29.78 22.50 -42.54
C MET A 1 29.28 23.07 -41.23
N LYS A 2 28.69 24.27 -41.26
CA LYS A 2 27.95 24.84 -40.13
C LYS A 2 26.48 24.81 -40.53
N VAL A 3 25.64 24.15 -39.73
CA VAL A 3 24.20 24.12 -39.94
C VAL A 3 23.65 25.38 -39.28
N GLU A 4 23.25 26.36 -40.09
CA GLU A 4 22.50 27.52 -39.62
C GLU A 4 21.07 27.05 -39.27
N GLY A 5 20.77 26.95 -37.98
CA GLY A 5 19.41 26.76 -37.52
C GLY A 5 18.66 28.07 -37.66
N HIS A 6 17.84 28.20 -38.71
CA HIS A 6 16.86 29.28 -38.80
C HIS A 6 15.85 29.14 -37.67
N PHE A 7 15.98 29.93 -36.60
CA PHE A 7 14.91 30.12 -35.64
C PHE A 7 13.83 30.96 -36.31
N ALA A 8 12.60 30.43 -36.38
CA ALA A 8 11.45 31.20 -36.82
C ALA A 8 11.24 32.37 -35.85
N ASP A 9 11.09 33.59 -36.38
CA ASP A 9 10.73 34.77 -35.61
C ASP A 9 9.41 34.50 -34.86
N LEU A 10 9.53 34.29 -33.55
CA LEU A 10 8.39 34.20 -32.65
C LEU A 10 7.72 35.58 -32.60
N ASN A 11 6.57 35.71 -33.26
CA ASN A 11 5.76 36.91 -33.23
C ASN A 11 5.55 37.37 -31.78
N ARG A 12 5.97 38.61 -31.46
CA ARG A 12 5.86 39.20 -30.11
C ARG A 12 4.43 39.45 -29.67
N HIS A 13 3.48 39.42 -30.60
CA HIS A 13 2.07 39.66 -30.31
C HIS A 13 1.30 38.33 -30.23
N PRO A 14 0.47 38.13 -29.19
CA PRO A 14 -0.35 36.94 -29.07
C PRO A 14 -1.28 36.85 -30.28
N LYS A 15 -1.41 35.64 -30.84
CA LYS A 15 -2.35 35.40 -31.94
C LYS A 15 -3.77 35.71 -31.45
N PRO A 16 -4.59 36.42 -32.23
CA PRO A 16 -5.99 36.64 -31.87
C PRO A 16 -6.67 35.27 -31.72
N VAL A 17 -7.28 35.04 -30.56
CA VAL A 17 -8.03 33.81 -30.26
C VAL A 17 -9.41 33.94 -30.89
N ASP A 18 -9.86 32.90 -31.58
CA ASP A 18 -11.19 32.89 -32.18
C ASP A 18 -12.28 33.02 -31.10
N PRO A 19 -13.31 33.85 -31.31
CA PRO A 19 -14.33 34.12 -30.31
C PRO A 19 -15.17 32.88 -29.96
N GLU A 20 -15.34 31.95 -30.90
CA GLU A 20 -16.01 30.65 -30.64
C GLU A 20 -15.18 29.76 -29.69
N TRP A 21 -13.86 29.80 -29.82
CA TRP A 21 -12.96 29.06 -28.93
C TRP A 21 -13.00 29.63 -27.51
N ALA A 22 -12.97 30.96 -27.38
CA ALA A 22 -13.08 31.64 -26.09
C ALA A 22 -14.39 31.32 -25.36
N ALA A 23 -15.52 31.32 -26.07
CA ALA A 23 -16.82 30.94 -25.50
C ALA A 23 -16.87 29.48 -25.05
N THR A 24 -16.23 28.57 -25.80
CA THR A 24 -16.17 27.14 -25.47
C THR A 24 -15.31 26.89 -24.23
N VAL A 25 -14.17 27.58 -24.12
CA VAL A 25 -13.28 27.51 -22.95
C VAL A 25 -13.97 28.08 -21.72
N ALA A 26 -14.67 29.22 -21.83
CA ALA A 26 -15.43 29.80 -20.72
C ALA A 26 -16.51 28.84 -20.18
N LYS A 27 -17.25 28.18 -21.09
CA LYS A 27 -18.29 27.20 -20.71
C LYS A 27 -17.70 25.97 -20.00
N TYR A 28 -16.55 25.48 -20.45
CA TYR A 28 -15.83 24.38 -19.82
C TYR A 28 -15.27 24.78 -18.44
N LEU A 29 -14.73 25.99 -18.31
CA LEU A 29 -14.21 26.51 -17.04
C LEU A 29 -15.31 26.69 -16.00
N GLU A 30 -16.50 27.13 -16.40
CA GLU A 30 -17.68 27.22 -15.54
C GLU A 30 -18.14 25.82 -15.06
N GLU A 31 -18.15 24.83 -15.95
CA GLU A 31 -18.51 23.44 -15.65
C GLU A 31 -17.52 22.77 -14.67
N VAL A 32 -16.23 23.00 -14.85
CA VAL A 32 -15.16 22.45 -13.99
C VAL A 32 -14.95 23.29 -12.72
N GLY A 33 -15.49 24.51 -12.67
CA GLY A 33 -15.31 25.47 -11.58
C GLY A 33 -13.88 26.01 -11.49
N ALA A 34 -13.18 26.08 -12.63
CA ALA A 34 -11.84 26.63 -12.75
C ALA A 34 -11.91 28.08 -13.26
N THR A 35 -10.94 28.90 -12.87
CA THR A 35 -10.87 30.31 -13.28
C THR A 35 -9.87 30.45 -14.42
N ASP A 36 -10.24 31.21 -15.46
CA ASP A 36 -9.32 31.54 -16.55
C ASP A 36 -8.14 32.35 -16.00
N LEU A 37 -6.92 31.91 -16.29
CA LEU A 37 -5.69 32.54 -15.79
C LEU A 37 -5.22 33.68 -16.70
N ASP A 38 -5.75 33.75 -17.92
CA ASP A 38 -5.39 34.75 -18.92
C ASP A 38 -6.35 35.96 -18.94
N ASP A 39 -7.46 35.92 -18.19
CA ASP A 39 -8.38 37.04 -18.02
C ASP A 39 -7.91 37.97 -16.87
N PRO A 40 -7.47 39.22 -17.18
CA PRO A 40 -7.01 40.17 -16.17
C PRO A 40 -8.13 40.68 -15.24
N SER A 41 -9.41 40.50 -15.62
CA SER A 41 -10.57 40.87 -14.80
C SER A 41 -11.00 39.76 -13.83
N ALA A 42 -10.47 38.54 -13.98
CA ALA A 42 -10.90 37.43 -13.16
C ALA A 42 -10.42 37.58 -11.70
N PRO A 43 -11.28 37.32 -10.70
CA PRO A 43 -10.89 37.42 -9.30
C PRO A 43 -9.79 36.40 -9.01
N LYS A 44 -8.60 36.87 -8.61
CA LYS A 44 -7.42 36.05 -8.25
C LYS A 44 -7.69 35.19 -7.01
N ARG A 45 -8.53 34.15 -7.13
CA ARG A 45 -8.79 33.18 -6.07
C ARG A 45 -7.77 32.04 -6.17
N LYS A 46 -6.68 32.14 -5.41
CA LYS A 46 -5.86 30.95 -5.08
C LYS A 46 -6.60 30.12 -4.03
N THR A 47 -7.54 29.29 -4.43
CA THR A 47 -7.91 28.11 -3.63
C THR A 47 -8.23 26.93 -4.54
N PRO A 48 -7.44 25.83 -4.52
CA PRO A 48 -8.01 24.54 -4.88
C PRO A 48 -9.22 24.28 -3.96
N ARG A 49 -10.29 23.67 -4.47
CA ARG A 49 -11.42 23.21 -3.64
C ARG A 49 -10.85 22.51 -2.41
N THR A 50 -11.28 22.92 -1.22
CA THR A 50 -10.80 22.28 0.02
C THR A 50 -11.21 20.81 0.02
N ASP A 51 -10.41 19.93 0.62
CA ASP A 51 -10.70 18.48 0.72
C ASP A 51 -12.12 18.18 1.26
N ALA A 52 -12.68 19.09 2.06
CA ALA A 52 -14.05 19.02 2.56
C ALA A 52 -15.11 19.14 1.44
N GLN A 53 -14.91 20.04 0.49
CA GLN A 53 -15.81 20.26 -0.65
C GLN A 53 -15.73 19.10 -1.66
N LEU A 54 -14.54 18.55 -1.88
CA LEU A 54 -14.36 17.36 -2.72
C LEU A 54 -15.01 16.12 -2.09
N LYS A 55 -14.90 15.95 -0.76
CA LYS A 55 -15.60 14.88 -0.04
C LYS A 55 -17.12 15.01 -0.07
N ALA A 56 -17.65 16.24 -0.03
CA ALA A 56 -19.08 16.49 -0.12
C ALA A 56 -19.66 16.09 -1.48
N LEU A 57 -18.99 16.42 -2.58
CA LEU A 57 -19.38 16.02 -3.94
C LEU A 57 -19.31 14.50 -4.13
N ALA A 58 -18.22 13.86 -3.68
CA ALA A 58 -18.11 12.41 -3.71
C ALA A 58 -19.19 11.70 -2.86
N GLY A 59 -19.68 12.34 -1.79
CA GLY A 59 -20.79 11.86 -0.98
C GLY A 59 -22.13 11.89 -1.73
N ILE A 60 -22.37 12.91 -2.56
CA ILE A 60 -23.60 13.05 -3.36
C ILE A 60 -23.64 12.02 -4.49
N GLU A 61 -22.51 11.81 -5.18
CA GLU A 61 -22.41 10.81 -6.25
C GLU A 61 -22.61 9.38 -5.73
N ARG A 62 -22.07 9.07 -4.53
CA ARG A 62 -22.31 7.78 -3.88
C ARG A 62 -23.78 7.56 -3.53
N LYS A 63 -24.44 8.57 -2.96
CA LYS A 63 -25.89 8.49 -2.66
C LYS A 63 -26.72 8.22 -3.92
N LYS A 64 -26.44 8.91 -5.03
CA LYS A 64 -27.12 8.67 -6.31
C LYS A 64 -26.86 7.26 -6.86
N ALA A 65 -25.63 6.76 -6.72
CA ALA A 65 -25.29 5.40 -7.12
C ALA A 65 -26.00 4.34 -6.28
N ASP A 66 -26.09 4.56 -4.96
CA ASP A 66 -26.79 3.68 -4.03
C ASP A 66 -28.31 3.67 -4.28
N GLU A 67 -28.91 4.84 -4.52
CA GLU A 67 -30.32 4.98 -4.91
C GLU A 67 -30.62 4.25 -6.21
N LYS A 68 -29.74 4.38 -7.22
CA LYS A 68 -29.88 3.67 -8.49
C LYS A 68 -29.74 2.14 -8.31
N ALA A 69 -28.80 1.69 -7.50
CA ALA A 69 -28.60 0.27 -7.23
C ALA A 69 -29.81 -0.34 -6.48
N GLN A 70 -30.39 0.40 -5.52
CA GLN A 70 -31.60 -0.01 -4.82
C GLN A 70 -32.81 -0.08 -5.75
N ALA A 71 -32.99 0.91 -6.62
CA ALA A 71 -34.06 0.90 -7.63
C ALA A 71 -33.90 -0.27 -8.62
N GLU A 72 -32.69 -0.55 -9.09
CA GLU A 72 -32.41 -1.70 -9.96
C GLU A 72 -32.67 -3.03 -9.25
N HIS A 73 -32.35 -3.13 -7.97
CA HIS A 73 -32.62 -4.31 -7.15
C HIS A 73 -34.12 -4.54 -6.93
N GLN A 74 -34.88 -3.50 -6.59
CA GLN A 74 -36.34 -3.59 -6.45
C GLN A 74 -37.02 -3.94 -7.78
N ALA A 75 -36.57 -3.35 -8.90
CA ALA A 75 -37.05 -3.72 -10.22
C ALA A 75 -36.68 -5.17 -10.61
N ALA A 76 -35.54 -5.68 -10.16
CA ALA A 76 -35.17 -7.08 -10.37
C ALA A 76 -36.03 -8.06 -9.55
N LEU A 77 -36.40 -7.69 -8.31
CA LEU A 77 -37.33 -8.47 -7.49
C LEU A 77 -38.73 -8.50 -8.11
N ALA A 78 -39.25 -7.36 -8.57
CA ALA A 78 -40.54 -7.31 -9.27
C ALA A 78 -40.54 -8.21 -10.53
N ARG A 79 -39.47 -8.18 -11.34
CA ARG A 79 -39.34 -9.09 -12.50
C ARG A 79 -39.25 -10.57 -12.12
N LEU A 80 -38.72 -10.90 -10.95
CA LEU A 80 -38.70 -12.27 -10.43
C LEU A 80 -40.10 -12.72 -10.01
N GLU A 81 -40.85 -11.85 -9.34
CA GLU A 81 -42.25 -12.12 -8.92
C GLU A 81 -43.19 -12.26 -10.12
N ASP A 82 -43.03 -11.41 -11.14
CA ASP A 82 -43.80 -11.45 -12.39
C ASP A 82 -43.37 -12.58 -13.35
N GLY A 83 -42.34 -13.37 -12.99
CA GLY A 83 -41.82 -14.48 -13.82
C GLY A 83 -41.13 -14.04 -15.12
N THR A 84 -40.83 -12.75 -15.28
CA THR A 84 -40.17 -12.17 -16.48
C THR A 84 -38.66 -11.98 -16.32
N ALA A 85 -38.07 -12.52 -15.26
CA ALA A 85 -36.64 -12.45 -14.99
C ALA A 85 -35.82 -13.07 -16.14
N VAL A 86 -35.05 -12.24 -16.83
CA VAL A 86 -34.13 -12.68 -17.90
C VAL A 86 -32.99 -13.47 -17.27
N LEU A 87 -33.16 -14.80 -17.20
CA LEU A 87 -32.06 -15.71 -16.90
C LEU A 87 -30.99 -15.57 -17.98
N ARG A 88 -29.71 -15.48 -17.56
CA ARG A 88 -28.58 -15.50 -18.50
C ARG A 88 -28.70 -16.75 -19.38
N GLN A 89 -29.08 -16.55 -20.65
CA GLN A 89 -29.03 -17.61 -21.64
C GLN A 89 -27.58 -18.06 -21.77
N LYS A 90 -27.34 -19.37 -21.58
CA LYS A 90 -26.05 -19.96 -21.94
C LYS A 90 -25.88 -19.70 -23.44
N LYS A 91 -24.80 -19.01 -23.81
CA LYS A 91 -24.51 -18.71 -25.21
C LYS A 91 -24.30 -20.05 -25.94
N ASP A 92 -25.28 -20.48 -26.70
CA ASP A 92 -25.13 -21.62 -27.57
C ASP A 92 -24.05 -21.31 -28.59
N ARG A 93 -23.09 -22.23 -28.70
CA ARG A 93 -22.02 -22.17 -29.71
C ARG A 93 -22.71 -22.16 -31.07
N THR A 94 -22.49 -21.11 -31.84
CA THR A 94 -22.96 -21.05 -33.23
C THR A 94 -22.45 -22.29 -33.99
N PRO A 95 -23.34 -23.05 -34.68
CA PRO A 95 -22.89 -24.13 -35.52
C PRO A 95 -22.15 -23.54 -36.71
N ILE A 96 -20.90 -23.97 -36.90
CA ILE A 96 -20.10 -23.64 -38.07
C ILE A 96 -20.81 -24.23 -39.30
N LEU A 97 -21.15 -23.40 -40.27
CA LEU A 97 -21.71 -23.82 -41.56
C LEU A 97 -20.63 -24.62 -42.30
N VAL A 98 -20.73 -25.96 -42.29
CA VAL A 98 -19.80 -26.84 -43.01
C VAL A 98 -20.28 -26.97 -44.45
N THR A 99 -19.82 -26.10 -45.33
CA THR A 99 -19.83 -26.36 -46.78
C THR A 99 -18.51 -27.04 -47.17
N LYS A 100 -18.53 -28.38 -47.20
CA LYS A 100 -17.82 -29.27 -48.15
C LYS A 100 -17.82 -30.73 -47.65
N PRO A 101 -17.89 -31.73 -48.56
CA PRO A 101 -17.99 -33.13 -48.21
C PRO A 101 -16.71 -33.64 -47.55
N LYS A 102 -16.92 -34.52 -46.57
CA LYS A 102 -15.95 -35.00 -45.59
C LYS A 102 -15.10 -36.12 -46.21
N ALA A 103 -13.89 -35.80 -46.68
CA ALA A 103 -12.86 -36.82 -46.88
C ALA A 103 -12.50 -37.43 -45.51
N ALA A 104 -12.54 -38.76 -45.42
CA ALA A 104 -12.26 -39.51 -44.20
C ALA A 104 -10.82 -39.25 -43.74
N LYS A 105 -10.66 -38.41 -42.72
CA LYS A 105 -9.37 -38.24 -42.03
C LYS A 105 -9.11 -39.45 -41.15
N PRO A 106 -7.87 -39.99 -41.13
CA PRO A 106 -7.52 -41.12 -40.29
C PRO A 106 -7.75 -40.76 -38.82
N ALA A 107 -8.27 -41.73 -38.05
CA ALA A 107 -8.61 -41.56 -36.65
C ALA A 107 -7.43 -40.95 -35.88
N LYS A 108 -7.59 -39.70 -35.42
CA LYS A 108 -6.68 -39.11 -34.46
C LYS A 108 -6.73 -39.97 -33.20
N LYS A 109 -5.64 -40.70 -32.92
CA LYS A 109 -5.39 -41.29 -31.61
C LYS A 109 -5.74 -40.25 -30.55
N ILE A 110 -6.74 -40.55 -29.72
CA ILE A 110 -7.05 -39.75 -28.54
C ILE A 110 -5.79 -39.85 -27.68
N ALA A 111 -4.97 -38.80 -27.68
CA ALA A 111 -3.86 -38.70 -26.75
C ALA A 111 -4.46 -38.82 -25.35
N ARG A 112 -4.08 -39.87 -24.63
CA ARG A 112 -4.40 -40.06 -23.22
C ARG A 112 -4.04 -38.73 -22.55
N VAL A 113 -5.05 -37.98 -22.09
CA VAL A 113 -4.82 -36.77 -21.32
C VAL A 113 -4.05 -37.22 -20.10
N VAL A 114 -2.73 -37.03 -20.13
CA VAL A 114 -1.87 -37.21 -18.97
C VAL A 114 -2.50 -36.31 -17.92
N ALA A 115 -3.02 -36.91 -16.85
CA ALA A 115 -3.51 -36.17 -15.71
C ALA A 115 -2.34 -35.32 -15.22
N VAL A 116 -2.27 -34.06 -15.66
CA VAL A 116 -1.34 -33.09 -15.12
C VAL A 116 -1.69 -33.06 -13.65
N LYS A 117 -0.80 -33.57 -12.79
CA LYS A 117 -0.97 -33.56 -11.34
C LYS A 117 -1.38 -32.14 -10.98
N LYS A 118 -2.65 -31.92 -10.62
CA LYS A 118 -3.11 -30.62 -10.17
C LYS A 118 -2.22 -30.28 -8.98
N GLY A 119 -1.45 -29.19 -9.11
CA GLY A 119 -0.63 -28.69 -8.02
C GLY A 119 -1.48 -28.48 -6.76
N PRO A 120 -0.83 -28.35 -5.60
CA PRO A 120 -1.53 -28.12 -4.34
C PRO A 120 -2.50 -26.95 -4.47
N ALA A 121 -3.69 -27.11 -3.87
CA ALA A 121 -4.70 -26.08 -3.91
C ALA A 121 -4.19 -24.80 -3.24
N SER A 122 -4.58 -23.62 -3.73
CA SER A 122 -4.16 -22.32 -3.19
C SER A 122 -4.28 -22.22 -1.65
N HIS A 123 -5.35 -22.81 -1.09
CA HIS A 123 -5.56 -22.89 0.36
C HIS A 123 -4.48 -23.71 1.10
N GLN A 124 -4.06 -24.84 0.52
CA GLN A 124 -3.00 -25.69 1.10
C GLN A 124 -1.65 -24.95 1.11
N LEU A 125 -1.35 -24.22 0.04
CA LEU A 125 -0.15 -23.38 -0.03
C LEU A 125 -0.19 -22.27 1.03
N ALA A 126 -1.33 -21.59 1.21
CA ALA A 126 -1.47 -20.56 2.23
C ALA A 126 -1.31 -21.12 3.66
N LYS A 127 -1.87 -22.31 3.93
CA LYS A 127 -1.69 -23.00 5.21
C LYS A 127 -0.21 -23.30 5.47
N ALA A 128 0.47 -23.93 4.52
CA ALA A 128 1.89 -24.26 4.66
C ALA A 128 2.76 -23.01 4.91
N ARG A 129 2.51 -21.89 4.22
CA ARG A 129 3.23 -20.63 4.49
C ARG A 129 3.02 -20.12 5.91
N ARG A 130 1.78 -20.17 6.42
CA ARG A 130 1.47 -19.73 7.78
C ARG A 130 2.14 -20.62 8.80
N ASP A 131 2.12 -21.93 8.60
CA ASP A 131 2.75 -22.89 9.50
C ASP A 131 4.26 -22.62 9.63
N VAL A 132 4.94 -22.34 8.50
CA VAL A 132 6.35 -21.92 8.50
C VAL A 132 6.55 -20.59 9.24
N LEU A 133 5.72 -19.59 8.95
CA LEU A 133 5.85 -18.27 9.58
C LEU A 133 5.59 -18.33 11.10
N ILE A 134 4.63 -19.15 11.54
CA ILE A 134 4.38 -19.42 12.96
C ILE A 134 5.58 -20.14 13.59
N ALA A 135 6.15 -21.16 12.93
CA ALA A 135 7.32 -21.86 13.43
C ALA A 135 8.52 -20.91 13.62
N ASP A 136 8.78 -20.02 12.65
CA ASP A 136 9.86 -19.04 12.77
C ASP A 136 9.61 -18.02 13.87
N LEU A 137 8.38 -17.51 14.00
CA LEU A 137 8.01 -16.56 15.05
C LEU A 137 8.08 -17.18 16.46
N THR A 138 7.60 -18.42 16.62
CA THR A 138 7.63 -19.14 17.90
C THR A 138 9.05 -19.55 18.29
N ALA A 139 9.93 -19.77 17.31
CA ALA A 139 11.37 -19.94 17.53
C ALA A 139 12.10 -18.64 17.93
N GLY A 140 11.39 -17.51 18.02
CA GLY A 140 11.97 -16.22 18.39
C GLY A 140 12.70 -15.49 17.26
N LYS A 141 12.55 -15.94 16.01
CA LYS A 141 13.22 -15.31 14.87
C LYS A 141 12.53 -14.00 14.46
N MET A 142 13.33 -13.09 13.91
CA MET A 142 12.85 -11.88 13.27
C MET A 142 12.53 -12.18 11.80
N VAL A 143 11.25 -12.11 11.42
CA VAL A 143 10.81 -12.39 10.05
C VAL A 143 10.86 -11.09 9.24
N LYS A 144 11.69 -11.05 8.19
CA LYS A 144 11.82 -9.87 7.33
C LYS A 144 10.50 -9.52 6.65
N MET A 145 10.15 -8.25 6.70
CA MET A 145 8.95 -7.72 6.08
C MET A 145 9.20 -7.45 4.60
N VAL A 146 8.28 -7.91 3.75
CA VAL A 146 8.30 -7.56 2.32
C VAL A 146 8.05 -6.04 2.23
N SER A 147 8.90 -5.33 1.49
CA SER A 147 8.76 -3.88 1.35
C SER A 147 7.48 -3.56 0.58
N LYS A 148 6.74 -2.55 1.05
CA LYS A 148 5.66 -1.96 0.27
C LYS A 148 6.32 -1.01 -0.73
N SER A 149 6.80 -1.52 -1.86
CA SER A 149 7.30 -0.66 -2.93
C SER A 149 6.11 0.17 -3.45
N GLU A 150 6.11 1.48 -3.19
CA GLU A 150 5.12 2.42 -3.77
C GLU A 150 5.27 2.48 -5.29
N LYS A 151 6.48 2.17 -5.78
CA LYS A 151 6.83 1.97 -7.18
C LYS A 151 7.08 0.49 -7.46
N ALA A 152 6.17 -0.41 -7.09
CA ALA A 152 6.31 -1.82 -7.44
C ALA A 152 6.39 -1.95 -8.98
N GLN A 153 7.61 -1.93 -9.52
CA GLN A 153 7.86 -2.09 -10.96
C GLN A 153 7.39 -3.46 -11.44
N ASN A 154 7.25 -4.42 -10.51
CA ASN A 154 6.71 -5.75 -10.74
C ASN A 154 5.45 -6.00 -9.89
N ASN A 155 4.35 -6.35 -10.55
CA ASN A 155 3.07 -6.73 -9.94
C ASN A 155 3.16 -7.87 -8.90
N ASN A 156 4.28 -8.62 -8.86
CA ASN A 156 4.45 -9.77 -7.96
C ASN A 156 4.85 -9.35 -6.54
N GLU A 157 5.72 -8.35 -6.37
CA GLU A 157 6.16 -7.91 -5.03
C GLU A 157 5.00 -7.38 -4.20
N HIS A 158 4.12 -6.59 -4.83
CA HIS A 158 2.93 -6.07 -4.17
C HIS A 158 1.99 -7.19 -3.72
N LYS A 159 1.83 -8.23 -4.54
CA LYS A 159 1.02 -9.41 -4.19
C LYS A 159 1.64 -10.18 -3.03
N ASP A 160 2.96 -10.30 -2.98
CA ASP A 160 3.64 -11.01 -1.90
C ASP A 160 3.59 -10.23 -0.58
N TYR A 161 3.70 -8.90 -0.63
CA TYR A 161 3.41 -8.04 0.52
C TYR A 161 1.97 -8.23 1.03
N GLN A 162 0.97 -8.23 0.14
CA GLN A 162 -0.42 -8.44 0.52
C GLN A 162 -0.65 -9.83 1.14
N LYS A 163 -0.02 -10.88 0.60
CA LYS A 163 -0.07 -12.23 1.16
C LYS A 163 0.54 -12.28 2.56
N GLN A 164 1.75 -11.73 2.74
CA GLN A 164 2.42 -11.68 4.05
C GLN A 164 1.55 -10.93 5.08
N ARG A 165 0.98 -9.78 4.68
CA ARG A 165 0.08 -9.01 5.55
C ARG A 165 -1.17 -9.80 5.94
N ALA A 166 -1.80 -10.50 5.00
CA ALA A 166 -2.98 -11.33 5.28
C ALA A 166 -2.64 -12.48 6.25
N ASP A 167 -1.48 -13.11 6.08
CA ASP A 167 -1.00 -14.19 6.94
C ASP A 167 -0.70 -13.68 8.38
N LEU A 168 -0.10 -12.50 8.52
CA LEU A 168 0.14 -11.87 9.83
C LEU A 168 -1.15 -11.45 10.54
N VAL A 169 -2.13 -10.91 9.80
CA VAL A 169 -3.45 -10.57 10.35
C VAL A 169 -4.17 -11.83 10.82
N TYR A 170 -4.06 -12.93 10.07
CA TYR A 170 -4.60 -14.22 10.48
C TYR A 170 -3.97 -14.70 11.79
N ILE A 171 -2.64 -14.67 11.89
CA ILE A 171 -1.93 -15.08 13.10
C ILE A 171 -2.35 -14.24 14.29
N LYS A 172 -2.38 -12.90 14.17
CA LYS A 172 -2.80 -12.00 15.24
C LYS A 172 -4.23 -12.24 15.73
N ARG A 173 -5.13 -12.67 14.85
CA ARG A 173 -6.55 -12.89 15.19
C ARG A 173 -6.82 -14.26 15.82
N ASN A 174 -6.07 -15.27 15.41
CA ASN A 174 -6.33 -16.66 15.78
C ASN A 174 -5.36 -17.19 16.84
N MET A 175 -4.24 -16.49 17.07
CA MET A 175 -3.29 -16.82 18.11
C MET A 175 -3.25 -15.70 19.13
N ASP A 176 -3.14 -16.08 20.41
CA ASP A 176 -2.96 -15.13 21.52
C ASP A 176 -1.50 -14.67 21.59
N ILE A 177 -1.07 -13.97 20.53
CA ILE A 177 0.32 -13.56 20.33
C ILE A 177 0.35 -12.05 20.07
N THR A 178 1.17 -11.35 20.84
CA THR A 178 1.45 -9.93 20.60
C THR A 178 2.55 -9.79 19.55
N LEU A 179 2.16 -9.45 18.32
CA LEU A 179 3.11 -9.15 17.25
C LEU A 179 3.60 -7.70 17.30
N ILE A 180 4.91 -7.52 17.27
CA ILE A 180 5.58 -6.24 17.16
C ILE A 180 6.30 -6.12 15.82
N ARG A 181 6.37 -4.89 15.30
CA ARG A 181 7.19 -4.53 14.16
C ARG A 181 8.47 -3.90 14.67
N LEU A 182 9.59 -4.43 14.21
CA LEU A 182 10.91 -3.84 14.38
C LEU A 182 11.29 -3.13 13.10
N ASN A 183 11.78 -1.90 13.20
CA ASN A 183 12.32 -1.18 12.05
C ASN A 183 13.75 -0.74 12.36
N CYS A 184 14.71 -1.29 11.63
CA CYS A 184 16.12 -0.93 11.74
C CYS A 184 16.28 0.51 11.28
N LEU A 185 16.81 1.36 12.17
CA LEU A 185 16.95 2.78 11.88
C LEU A 185 18.05 3.07 10.87
N GLN A 186 19.08 2.21 10.78
CA GLN A 186 20.19 2.39 9.86
C GLN A 186 19.84 1.95 8.43
N THR A 187 19.22 0.78 8.27
CA THR A 187 18.92 0.20 6.94
C THR A 187 17.52 0.53 6.45
N GLY A 188 16.62 0.96 7.33
CA GLY A 188 15.19 1.11 7.03
C GLY A 188 14.45 -0.21 6.84
N GLU A 189 15.11 -1.35 7.09
CA GLU A 189 14.50 -2.65 6.97
C GLU A 189 13.55 -2.93 8.13
N SER A 190 12.39 -3.47 7.79
CA SER A 190 11.35 -3.82 8.77
C SER A 190 11.27 -5.33 8.95
N TYR A 191 11.03 -5.75 10.19
CA TYR A 191 10.90 -7.13 10.63
C TYR A 191 9.67 -7.28 11.52
N PHE A 192 9.13 -8.49 11.58
CA PHE A 192 8.09 -8.88 12.54
C PHE A 192 8.63 -9.91 13.51
N MET A 193 8.25 -9.79 14.78
CA MET A 193 8.51 -10.79 15.80
C MET A 193 7.40 -10.81 16.85
N ILE A 194 7.39 -11.86 17.67
CA ILE A 194 6.58 -11.92 18.88
C ILE A 194 7.23 -11.01 19.94
N ASP A 195 6.42 -10.25 20.67
CA ASP A 195 6.91 -9.43 21.77
C ASP A 195 7.31 -10.30 22.97
N ASN A 196 8.55 -10.75 22.98
CA ASN A 196 9.21 -11.43 24.08
C ASN A 196 10.39 -10.61 24.65
N LEU A 197 10.49 -9.33 24.28
CA LEU A 197 11.62 -8.49 24.63
C LEU A 197 11.56 -8.07 26.10
N THR A 198 12.60 -8.43 26.86
CA THR A 198 12.77 -7.96 28.24
C THR A 198 12.82 -6.44 28.28
N ARG A 199 12.03 -5.82 29.17
CA ARG A 199 11.97 -4.37 29.32
C ARG A 199 13.12 -3.87 30.20
N HIS A 200 13.73 -2.76 29.81
CA HIS A 200 14.68 -2.06 30.67
C HIS A 200 13.95 -1.47 31.87
N LYS A 201 14.62 -1.42 33.04
CA LYS A 201 14.05 -0.77 34.22
C LYS A 201 13.70 0.68 33.89
N ARG A 202 12.58 1.18 34.42
CA ARG A 202 12.15 2.56 34.19
C ARG A 202 13.23 3.54 34.64
N VAL A 203 13.82 4.26 33.68
CA VAL A 203 14.79 5.33 33.90
C VAL A 203 14.27 6.54 33.15
N LYS A 204 13.86 7.59 33.86
CA LYS A 204 13.35 8.80 33.23
C LYS A 204 14.52 9.59 32.64
N LEU A 205 14.51 9.77 31.32
CA LEU A 205 15.51 10.57 30.62
C LEU A 205 14.91 11.90 30.14
N SER A 206 15.75 12.94 30.12
CA SER A 206 15.41 14.18 29.44
C SER A 206 15.35 13.89 27.93
N GLY A 207 14.34 14.39 27.21
CA GLY A 207 14.22 14.08 25.78
C GLY A 207 15.16 14.85 24.87
N ASN A 208 15.93 15.80 25.41
CA ASN A 208 17.03 16.44 24.68
C ASN A 208 18.31 15.68 25.04
N LEU A 209 18.52 14.54 24.38
CA LEU A 209 19.65 13.65 24.66
C LEU A 209 20.91 14.20 23.97
N ILE A 210 21.32 15.41 24.36
CA ILE A 210 22.51 16.13 23.90
C ILE A 210 23.46 16.22 25.09
N GLY A 211 24.74 15.89 24.91
CA GLY A 211 25.74 15.97 25.97
C GLY A 211 25.65 14.83 27.00
N PRO A 212 25.92 15.05 28.30
CA PRO A 212 26.07 14.00 29.32
C PRO A 212 24.79 13.16 29.53
N ASP A 213 23.61 13.70 29.20
CA ASP A 213 22.32 13.01 29.27
C ASP A 213 22.18 11.85 28.27
N ARG A 214 23.13 11.70 27.33
CA ARG A 214 23.14 10.59 26.35
C ARG A 214 23.64 9.26 26.93
N GLU A 215 24.50 9.30 27.94
CA GLU A 215 25.16 8.10 28.46
C GLU A 215 24.16 7.09 29.06
N PRO A 216 23.15 7.52 29.85
CA PRO A 216 22.14 6.60 30.36
C PRO A 216 21.32 5.93 29.26
N LEU A 217 21.06 6.64 28.14
CA LEU A 217 20.34 6.07 27.00
C LEU A 217 21.20 5.03 26.30
N ILE A 218 22.46 5.35 26.02
CA ILE A 218 23.39 4.43 25.37
C ILE A 218 23.55 3.17 26.24
N LYS A 219 23.70 3.33 27.55
CA LYS A 219 23.78 2.21 28.51
C LYS A 219 22.49 1.38 28.55
N ALA A 220 21.32 2.02 28.45
CA ALA A 220 20.05 1.32 28.40
C ALA A 220 19.89 0.54 27.09
N LEU A 221 20.26 1.12 25.95
CA LEU A 221 20.23 0.46 24.64
C LEU A 221 21.24 -0.69 24.57
N SER A 222 22.47 -0.48 25.05
CA SER A 222 23.52 -1.49 25.07
C SER A 222 23.25 -2.67 25.98
N SER A 223 22.26 -2.57 26.88
CA SER A 223 21.81 -3.69 27.70
C SER A 223 21.08 -4.78 26.89
N GLY A 224 20.73 -4.54 25.63
CA GLY A 224 19.92 -5.45 24.81
C GLY A 224 18.44 -5.49 25.17
N LYS A 225 18.03 -4.74 26.22
CA LYS A 225 16.65 -4.67 26.69
C LYS A 225 15.87 -3.58 25.96
N LEU A 226 14.55 -3.73 25.86
CA LEU A 226 13.71 -2.69 25.29
C LEU A 226 13.70 -1.45 26.19
N PHE A 227 14.18 -0.34 25.68
CA PHE A 227 14.01 0.97 26.30
C PHE A 227 12.69 1.60 25.85
N GLU A 228 11.73 1.72 26.77
CA GLU A 228 10.40 2.24 26.45
C GLU A 228 10.42 3.75 26.13
N ALA A 229 9.70 4.16 25.09
CA ALA A 229 9.57 5.56 24.69
C ALA A 229 8.81 6.40 25.74
N SER A 230 8.01 5.76 26.60
CA SER A 230 7.35 6.37 27.77
C SER A 230 8.34 6.90 28.81
N ASN A 231 9.58 6.39 28.82
CA ASN A 231 10.62 6.82 29.75
C ASN A 231 11.25 8.17 29.36
N VAL A 232 10.90 8.74 28.21
CA VAL A 232 11.42 10.02 27.73
C VAL A 232 10.47 11.16 28.11
N THR A 233 10.93 12.06 28.99
CA THR A 233 10.09 13.11 29.61
C THR A 233 9.62 14.19 28.64
N LYS A 234 10.40 14.55 27.61
CA LYS A 234 9.99 15.52 26.57
C LYS A 234 9.20 14.88 25.42
N GLY A 235 8.70 13.67 25.62
CA GLY A 235 7.83 12.96 24.68
C GLY A 235 8.57 12.13 23.62
N LYS A 236 7.78 11.30 22.92
CA LYS A 236 8.30 10.26 22.00
C LYS A 236 9.10 10.84 20.82
N LYS A 237 8.71 12.01 20.29
CA LYS A 237 9.34 12.61 19.09
C LYS A 237 10.80 13.03 19.33
N ALA A 238 11.08 13.67 20.46
CA ALA A 238 12.43 14.11 20.80
C ALA A 238 13.35 12.91 21.03
N GLY A 239 12.87 11.89 21.75
CA GLY A 239 13.56 10.61 21.89
C GLY A 239 13.85 9.93 20.55
N SER A 240 12.86 9.87 19.64
CA SER A 240 13.05 9.31 18.30
C SER A 240 14.15 10.01 17.51
N ALA A 241 14.19 11.34 17.53
CA ALA A 241 15.21 12.09 16.80
C ALA A 241 16.62 11.84 17.36
N SER A 242 16.75 11.76 18.69
CA SER A 242 18.04 11.45 19.33
C SER A 242 18.50 10.03 19.04
N VAL A 243 17.60 9.04 19.12
CA VAL A 243 17.94 7.64 18.84
C VAL A 243 18.26 7.43 17.35
N ALA A 244 17.54 8.10 16.45
CA ALA A 244 17.86 8.09 15.02
C ALA A 244 19.24 8.69 14.74
N ASN A 245 19.58 9.83 15.37
CA ASN A 245 20.92 10.40 15.27
C ASN A 245 22.00 9.44 15.80
N LEU A 246 21.73 8.68 16.86
CA LEU A 246 22.65 7.66 17.37
C LEU A 246 22.87 6.54 16.34
N ALA A 247 21.79 6.01 15.76
CA ALA A 247 21.88 4.96 14.74
C ALA A 247 22.63 5.44 13.49
N GLU A 248 22.24 6.60 12.94
CA GLU A 248 22.79 7.12 11.67
C GLU A 248 24.23 7.62 11.80
N ARG A 249 24.56 8.36 12.87
CA ARG A 249 25.89 8.99 13.01
C ARG A 249 26.94 8.08 13.64
N HIS A 250 26.52 7.14 14.47
CA HIS A 250 27.43 6.25 15.20
C HIS A 250 27.36 4.79 14.72
N GLY A 251 26.56 4.48 13.70
CA GLY A 251 26.48 3.14 13.11
C GLY A 251 25.98 2.08 14.10
N MET A 252 25.05 2.45 14.98
CA MET A 252 24.49 1.54 15.97
C MET A 252 23.24 0.85 15.39
N ASP A 253 23.20 -0.49 15.47
CA ASP A 253 22.07 -1.32 15.01
C ASP A 253 20.86 -1.22 15.94
N ILE A 254 20.22 -0.06 15.94
CA ILE A 254 19.06 0.24 16.78
C ILE A 254 17.77 -0.02 16.00
N PHE A 255 16.88 -0.78 16.61
CA PHE A 255 15.56 -1.08 16.10
C PHE A 255 14.51 -0.27 16.85
N SER A 256 13.65 0.40 16.10
CA SER A 256 12.42 0.99 16.63
C SER A 256 11.33 -0.08 16.75
N VAL A 257 10.71 -0.17 17.92
CA VAL A 257 9.72 -1.20 18.26
C VAL A 257 8.32 -0.59 18.24
N ILE A 258 7.49 -1.08 17.34
CA ILE A 258 6.17 -0.53 17.04
C ILE A 258 5.12 -1.62 17.19
N SER A 259 4.08 -1.34 17.97
CA SER A 259 2.88 -2.21 18.04
C SER A 259 1.69 -1.46 17.49
N GLY A 260 1.09 -2.01 16.43
CA GLY A 260 0.01 -1.35 15.72
C GLY A 260 0.45 0.00 15.13
N ARG A 261 0.00 1.10 15.75
CA ARG A 261 0.36 2.47 15.35
C ARG A 261 1.28 3.16 16.35
N ASP A 262 1.53 2.54 17.50
CA ASP A 262 2.24 3.17 18.60
C ASP A 262 3.69 2.72 18.65
N LEU A 263 4.59 3.70 18.79
CA LEU A 263 5.97 3.45 19.18
C LEU A 263 5.99 3.03 20.65
N ILE A 264 6.45 1.79 20.89
CA ILE A 264 6.68 1.24 22.23
C ILE A 264 8.02 1.73 22.75
N GLY A 265 9.08 1.64 21.93
CA GLY A 265 10.44 1.94 22.37
C GLY A 265 11.51 1.61 21.34
N TRP A 266 12.74 1.44 21.82
CA TRP A 266 13.90 1.10 21.01
C TRP A 266 14.71 0.01 21.68
N VAL A 267 15.28 -0.88 20.86
CA VAL A 267 16.14 -1.97 21.32
C VAL A 267 17.34 -2.05 20.40
N MET A 268 18.50 -2.35 20.97
CA MET A 268 19.70 -2.69 20.23
C MET A 268 20.01 -4.15 20.57
N PRO A 269 19.54 -5.12 19.76
CA PRO A 269 19.84 -6.52 19.99
C PRO A 269 21.35 -6.72 20.06
N PRO A 270 21.85 -7.64 20.92
CA PRO A 270 23.26 -8.02 20.84
C PRO A 270 23.53 -8.56 19.43
N ASN A 271 24.57 -8.07 18.77
CA ASN A 271 24.94 -8.51 17.42
C ASN A 271 25.05 -10.04 17.41
N SER A 272 24.17 -10.68 16.63
CA SER A 272 24.19 -12.12 16.39
C SER A 272 25.46 -12.59 15.69
N ASP A 273 26.29 -11.66 15.20
CA ASP A 273 27.55 -11.94 14.50
C ASP A 273 28.75 -12.04 15.47
N SER A 274 28.50 -12.02 16.78
CA SER A 274 29.55 -12.24 17.81
C SER A 274 29.59 -13.65 18.38
N THR A 275 28.77 -14.57 17.88
CA THR A 275 29.03 -16.01 18.04
C THR A 275 30.09 -16.42 17.02
N GLN A 276 31.34 -16.46 17.50
CA GLN A 276 32.44 -17.26 16.96
C GLN A 276 32.03 -18.71 16.70
#